data_AF-A0A9C7SC04-F1
#
_entry.id   AF-A0A9C7SC04-F1
#
_cell.length_a   1.000
_cell.length_b   1.000
_cell.length_c   1.000
_cell.angle_alpha   90.00
_cell.angle_beta   90.00
_cell.angle_gamma   90.00
#
_symmetry.space_group_name_H-M   'P 1'
#
loop_
_entity.id
_entity.type
_entity.pdbx_description
1 polymer ?
#
loop_
_entity_poly.entity_id
_entity_poly.type
_entity_poly.pdbx_seq_one_letter_code
_entity_poly.pdbx_strand_id
1 'polypeptide(L)'
;MKAMDKPGLTTVYTTFGQLRAQVIKAKLESAGIPVLLSYESAGVALGITVDGLGEVRVMVPDHLAQEARELLSQPPEVEEEEADESE
;
A
#
# COMPACT_ATOMS: atom_id res chain seq x y z
N MET A 1 -6.74 -2.32 -19.74
CA MET A 1 -7.19 -3.44 -18.87
C MET A 1 -7.92 -2.81 -17.71
N LYS A 2 -9.21 -3.11 -17.52
CA LYS A 2 -10.05 -2.46 -16.50
C LYS A 2 -9.58 -2.96 -15.14
N ALA A 3 -9.08 -2.08 -14.28
CA ALA A 3 -8.82 -2.39 -12.88
C ALA A 3 -10.06 -3.09 -12.35
N MET A 4 -9.90 -4.30 -11.84
CA MET A 4 -11.01 -5.11 -11.37
C MET A 4 -11.57 -4.41 -10.13
N ASP A 5 -12.55 -3.52 -10.33
CA ASP A 5 -13.46 -3.05 -9.29
C ASP A 5 -14.15 -4.29 -8.76
N LYS A 6 -13.54 -4.92 -7.76
CA LYS A 6 -14.14 -6.01 -7.03
C LYS A 6 -15.24 -5.36 -6.19
N PRO A 7 -16.52 -5.62 -6.48
CA PRO A 7 -17.60 -5.02 -5.70
C PRO A 7 -17.39 -5.39 -4.22
N GLY A 8 -17.40 -4.38 -3.34
CA GLY A 8 -17.20 -4.56 -1.91
C GLY A 8 -15.77 -4.38 -1.40
N LEU A 9 -14.79 -3.99 -2.23
CA LEU A 9 -13.42 -3.68 -1.80
C LEU A 9 -13.00 -2.25 -2.17
N THR A 10 -12.45 -1.54 -1.19
CA THR A 10 -11.95 -0.17 -1.32
C THR A 10 -10.45 -0.12 -1.08
N THR A 11 -9.72 0.59 -1.94
CA THR A 11 -8.31 0.89 -1.73
C THR A 11 -8.15 1.92 -0.61
N VAL A 12 -7.34 1.58 0.39
CA VAL A 12 -7.04 2.45 1.55
C VAL A 12 -5.61 2.95 1.56
N TYR A 13 -4.71 2.28 0.84
CA TYR A 13 -3.31 2.69 0.69
C TYR A 13 -2.73 2.19 -0.62
N THR A 14 -1.77 2.94 -1.19
CA THR A 14 -1.03 2.56 -2.39
C THR A 14 0.46 2.68 -2.09
N THR A 15 1.22 1.65 -2.40
CA THR A 15 2.67 1.60 -2.14
C THR A 15 3.41 1.01 -3.32
N PHE A 16 4.69 1.35 -3.45
CA PHE A 16 5.60 0.66 -4.34
C PHE A 16 6.35 -0.41 -3.55
N GLY A 17 6.38 -1.62 -4.09
CA GLY A 17 7.18 -2.71 -3.56
C GLY A 17 6.49 -3.62 -2.56
N GLN A 18 6.85 -4.90 -2.67
CA GLN A 18 6.22 -5.98 -1.94
C GLN A 18 6.44 -5.87 -0.43
N LEU A 19 7.64 -5.48 0.02
CA LEU A 19 7.96 -5.44 1.45
C LEU A 19 7.06 -4.46 2.21
N ARG A 20 6.98 -3.20 1.75
CA ARG A 20 6.12 -2.18 2.39
C ARG A 20 4.65 -2.59 2.37
N ALA A 21 4.18 -3.19 1.27
CA ALA A 21 2.82 -3.72 1.18
C ALA A 21 2.54 -4.82 2.22
N GLN A 22 3.49 -5.73 2.45
CA GLN A 22 3.35 -6.79 3.47
C GLN A 22 3.34 -6.22 4.89
N VAL A 23 4.15 -5.18 5.18
CA VAL A 23 4.13 -4.51 6.50
C VAL A 23 2.76 -3.89 6.78
N ILE A 24 2.21 -3.16 5.80
CA ILE A 24 0.88 -2.55 5.92
C ILE A 24 -0.21 -3.61 6.08
N LYS A 25 -0.12 -4.69 5.28
CA LYS A 25 -1.02 -5.83 5.40
C LYS A 25 -0.99 -6.43 6.81
N ALA A 26 0.19 -6.70 7.34
CA ALA A 26 0.34 -7.28 8.68
C ALA A 26 -0.25 -6.37 9.77
N LYS A 27 -0.05 -5.05 9.67
CA LYS A 27 -0.65 -4.07 10.60
C LYS A 27 -2.18 -4.17 10.62
N LEU A 28 -2.81 -4.12 9.45
CA LEU A 28 -4.27 -4.18 9.32
C LEU A 28 -4.84 -5.55 9.72
N GLU A 29 -4.22 -6.65 9.29
CA GLU A 29 -4.66 -8.00 9.66
C GLU A 29 -4.53 -8.25 11.17
N SER A 30 -3.50 -7.70 11.82
CA SER A 30 -3.34 -7.78 13.29
C SER A 30 -4.47 -7.06 14.05
N ALA A 31 -5.08 -6.04 13.44
CA ALA A 31 -6.25 -5.35 13.96
C ALA A 31 -7.58 -6.06 13.60
N GLY A 32 -7.52 -7.22 12.93
CA GLY A 32 -8.71 -7.96 12.51
C GLY A 32 -9.30 -7.50 11.17
N ILE A 33 -8.63 -6.62 10.44
CA ILE A 33 -9.11 -6.13 9.14
C ILE A 33 -8.54 -7.01 8.02
N PRO A 34 -9.40 -7.69 7.23
CA PRO A 34 -8.94 -8.49 6.11
C PRO A 34 -8.42 -7.60 4.97
N VAL A 35 -7.26 -7.95 4.43
CA VAL A 35 -6.56 -7.18 3.40
C VAL A 35 -6.35 -8.00 2.13
N LEU A 36 -6.63 -7.38 1.00
CA LEU A 36 -6.26 -7.87 -0.32
C LEU A 36 -5.20 -6.96 -0.94
N LEU A 37 -4.04 -7.53 -1.26
CA LEU A 37 -3.01 -6.84 -2.03
C LEU A 37 -3.27 -7.06 -3.52
N SER A 38 -3.42 -5.96 -4.26
CA SER A 38 -3.53 -5.94 -5.72
C SER A 38 -2.24 -5.41 -6.32
N TYR A 39 -1.42 -6.31 -6.86
CA TYR A 39 -0.21 -5.96 -7.59
C TYR A 39 -0.57 -5.59 -9.02
N GLU A 40 -0.20 -4.39 -9.46
CA GLU A 40 -0.32 -4.02 -10.86
C GLU A 40 0.97 -4.41 -11.59
N SER A 41 0.91 -5.45 -12.42
CA SER A 41 2.04 -5.91 -13.24
C SER A 41 2.24 -5.08 -14.52
N ALA A 42 1.51 -3.97 -14.70
CA ALA A 42 1.50 -3.20 -15.94
C ALA A 42 2.81 -2.43 -16.22
N GLY A 43 3.67 -2.25 -15.23
CA GLY A 43 4.97 -1.57 -15.39
C GLY A 43 6.02 -2.32 -16.24
N VAL A 44 5.80 -3.61 -16.53
CA VAL A 44 6.75 -4.42 -17.32
C VAL A 44 6.72 -4.05 -18.82
N ALA A 45 5.65 -3.42 -19.32
CA ALA A 45 5.48 -3.18 -20.75
C ALA A 45 6.19 -1.94 -21.31
N LEU A 46 6.67 -1.01 -20.47
CA LEU A 46 7.18 0.30 -20.92
C LEU A 46 8.62 0.62 -20.53
N GLY A 47 9.37 -0.29 -19.90
CA GLY A 47 10.82 -0.11 -19.68
C GLY A 47 11.23 1.09 -18.82
N ILE A 48 10.28 1.74 -18.14
CA ILE A 48 10.54 2.82 -17.18
C ILE A 48 10.48 2.21 -15.77
N THR A 49 11.42 1.32 -15.48
CA THR A 49 11.67 0.89 -14.10
C THR A 49 12.59 1.92 -13.47
N VAL A 50 12.04 3.02 -12.96
CA VAL A 50 12.82 3.87 -12.06
C VAL A 50 13.16 3.11 -10.79
N ASP A 51 12.35 2.13 -10.35
CA ASP A 51 12.69 1.23 -9.22
C ASP A 51 12.14 -0.22 -9.27
N GLY A 52 11.56 -0.67 -10.40
CA GLY A 52 11.18 -2.09 -10.61
C GLY A 52 10.10 -2.68 -9.67
N LEU A 53 9.67 -1.92 -8.67
CA LEU A 53 8.73 -2.32 -7.63
C LEU A 53 7.32 -1.90 -8.04
N GLY A 54 6.67 -2.72 -8.87
CA GLY A 54 5.31 -2.48 -9.36
C GLY A 54 4.35 -2.00 -8.28
N GLU A 55 3.41 -1.14 -8.66
CA GLU A 55 2.43 -0.55 -7.74
C GLU A 55 1.63 -1.66 -7.05
N VAL A 56 1.48 -1.53 -5.73
CA VAL A 56 0.68 -2.42 -4.90
C VAL A 56 -0.41 -1.60 -4.23
N ARG A 57 -1.66 -1.95 -4.53
CA ARG A 57 -2.83 -1.36 -3.89
C ARG A 57 -3.26 -2.25 -2.72
N VAL A 58 -3.42 -1.65 -1.55
CA VAL A 58 -3.93 -2.28 -0.33
C VAL A 58 -5.42 -2.04 -0.26
N MET A 59 -6.20 -3.10 -0.41
CA MET A 59 -7.66 -3.06 -0.46
C MET A 59 -8.27 -3.77 0.74
N VAL A 60 -9.35 -3.23 1.28
CA VAL A 60 -10.12 -3.81 2.40
C VAL A 60 -11.61 -3.77 2.06
N PRO A 61 -12.47 -4.53 2.77
CA PRO A 61 -13.91 -4.40 2.60
C PRO A 61 -14.40 -2.97 2.82
N ASP A 62 -15.34 -2.51 2.00
CA ASP A 62 -15.83 -1.12 2.02
C ASP A 62 -16.28 -0.66 3.42
N HIS A 63 -16.91 -1.55 4.18
CA HIS A 63 -17.39 -1.27 5.53
C HIS A 63 -16.27 -1.08 6.57
N LEU A 64 -15.03 -1.50 6.27
CA LEU A 64 -13.84 -1.34 7.12
C LEU A 64 -12.87 -0.28 6.55
N ALA A 65 -13.19 0.33 5.42
CA ALA A 65 -12.28 1.26 4.75
C ALA A 65 -11.93 2.46 5.61
N GLN A 66 -12.89 2.99 6.37
CA GLN A 66 -12.68 4.11 7.28
C GLN A 66 -11.75 3.72 8.44
N GLU A 67 -12.04 2.62 9.11
CA GLU A 67 -11.24 2.08 10.22
C GLU A 67 -9.80 1.77 9.79
N ALA A 68 -9.64 1.14 8.62
CA ALA A 68 -8.32 0.87 8.05
C ALA A 68 -7.54 2.17 7.78
N ARG A 69 -8.18 3.22 7.25
CA ARG A 69 -7.52 4.52 7.02
C ARG A 69 -7.08 5.16 8.33
N GLU A 70 -7.89 5.07 9.37
CA GLU A 70 -7.54 5.60 10.70
C GLU A 70 -6.34 4.87 11.30
N LEU A 71 -6.29 3.54 11.20
CA LEU A 71 -5.14 2.75 11.65
C LEU A 71 -3.86 3.05 10.87
N LEU A 72 -3.96 3.35 9.57
CA LEU A 72 -2.82 3.71 8.73
C LEU A 72 -2.39 5.17 8.88
N SER A 73 -3.30 6.06 9.29
CA SER A 73 -2.99 7.48 9.54
C SER A 73 -2.18 7.70 10.81
N GLN A 74 -2.02 6.69 11.67
CA GLN A 74 -1.02 6.70 12.73
C GLN A 74 0.34 6.48 12.06
N PRO A 75 1.21 7.51 11.98
CA PRO A 75 2.52 7.37 11.36
C PRO A 75 3.25 6.23 12.07
N PRO A 76 3.95 5.34 11.34
CA PRO A 76 4.99 4.56 11.99
C PRO A 76 5.95 5.56 12.63
N GLU A 77 6.32 5.38 13.90
CA GLU A 77 7.48 6.03 14.50
C GLU A 77 8.71 5.61 13.67
N VAL A 78 8.96 6.31 12.58
CA VAL A 78 10.23 6.31 11.89
C VAL A 78 10.67 7.76 11.88
N GLU A 79 11.66 8.01 12.72
CA GLU A 79 12.43 9.24 12.76
C GLU A 79 12.81 9.57 11.30
N GLU A 80 12.41 10.76 10.86
CA GLU A 80 12.93 11.32 9.62
C GLU A 80 14.45 11.42 9.81
N GLU A 81 15.22 10.53 9.16
CA GLU A 81 16.64 10.80 8.93
C GLU A 81 16.69 12.03 8.03
N GLU A 82 16.76 13.21 8.65
CA GLU A 82 17.23 14.43 8.03
C GLU A 82 18.62 14.12 7.45
N ALA A 83 18.70 14.02 6.12
CA ALA A 83 19.96 14.05 5.43
C ALA A 83 20.58 15.43 5.66
N ASP A 84 21.42 15.51 6.69
CA ASP A 84 22.31 16.64 6.99
C ASP A 84 23.26 16.83 5.80
N GLU A 85 22.86 17.67 4.84
CA GLU A 85 23.75 18.19 3.81
C GLU A 85 24.79 19.08 4.50
N SER A 86 25.96 18.51 4.71
CA SER A 86 27.13 19.18 5.25
C SER A 86 27.73 20.14 4.21
N GLU A 87 27.88 21.43 4.57
CA GLU A 87 28.80 22.38 3.93
C GLU A 87 30.09 22.53 4.73
#